data_AF-A0A2V8F031-F1
#
_entry.id   AF-A0A2V8F031-F1
#
_cell.length_a   1.000
_cell.length_b   1.000
_cell.length_c   1.000
_cell.angle_alpha   90.00
_cell.angle_beta   90.00
_cell.angle_gamma   90.00
#
_symmetry.space_group_name_H-M   'P 1'
#
loop_
_entity.id
_entity.type
_entity.pdbx_description
1 polymer ?
#
loop_
_entity_poly.entity_id
_entity_poly.type
_entity_poly.pdbx_seq_one_letter_code
_entity_poly.pdbx_strand_id
1 'polypeptide(L)'
;MTAPFRSVLLTPNVLGADGVSCLSRQIAPVLPEPVIVLSLHDDPVHPIDSGTRRHSAGGHRLRFIALALRLLFRCDRDTLIVCAHVHLAPVARLMAWRGARVTYVLCGIESWVPLRLAERRAL
;
A
#
# COMPACT_ATOMS: atom_id res chain seq x y z
N MET A 1 11.90 -8.75 -19.54
CA MET A 1 10.73 -7.87 -19.38
C MET A 1 9.91 -8.41 -18.22
N THR A 2 9.76 -7.68 -17.11
CA THR A 2 8.92 -8.14 -15.99
C THR A 2 7.45 -7.98 -16.39
N ALA A 3 6.64 -9.03 -16.22
CA ALA A 3 5.21 -8.98 -16.52
C ALA A 3 4.55 -7.79 -15.82
N PRO A 4 3.62 -7.07 -16.48
CA PRO A 4 2.88 -5.98 -15.85
C PRO A 4 2.07 -6.56 -14.69
N PHE A 5 2.16 -5.93 -13.51
CA PHE A 5 1.31 -6.27 -12.37
C PHE A 5 -0.12 -5.82 -12.64
N ARG A 6 -1.10 -6.51 -12.07
CA ARG A 6 -2.52 -6.12 -12.16
C ARG A 6 -3.00 -5.38 -10.92
N SER A 7 -2.34 -5.61 -9.78
CA SER A 7 -2.74 -5.00 -8.52
C SER A 7 -1.56 -4.50 -7.71
N VAL A 8 -1.79 -3.41 -6.96
CA VAL A 8 -0.88 -2.89 -5.94
C VAL A 8 -1.63 -2.70 -4.63
N LEU A 9 -1.16 -3.33 -3.56
CA LEU A 9 -1.61 -3.06 -2.20
C LEU A 9 -0.66 -2.08 -1.53
N LEU A 10 -1.16 -0.92 -1.12
CA LEU A 10 -0.45 0.05 -0.29
C LEU A 10 -0.85 -0.16 1.16
N THR A 11 0.11 -0.48 2.02
CA THR A 11 -0.16 -0.75 3.43
C THR A 11 0.97 -0.24 4.35
N PRO A 12 0.69 0.17 5.59
CA PRO A 12 1.73 0.46 6.57
C PRO A 12 2.60 -0.76 6.83
N ASN A 13 1.98 -1.93 7.03
CA ASN A 13 2.62 -3.18 7.43
C ASN A 13 1.85 -4.39 6.91
N VAL A 14 2.57 -5.48 6.71
CA VAL A 14 2.04 -6.82 6.40
C VAL A 14 2.45 -7.82 7.47
N LEU A 15 3.60 -7.61 8.11
CA LEU A 15 4.20 -8.58 9.03
C LEU A 15 3.84 -8.31 10.50
N GLY A 16 3.20 -7.19 10.80
CA GLY A 16 2.80 -6.83 12.15
C GLY A 16 1.70 -7.74 12.73
N ALA A 17 1.59 -7.73 14.05
CA ALA A 17 0.52 -8.42 14.79
C ALA A 17 -0.75 -7.56 14.96
N ASP A 18 -0.79 -6.36 14.38
CA ASP A 18 -1.92 -5.43 14.46
C ASP A 18 -3.05 -5.74 13.45
N GLY A 19 -4.18 -5.04 13.59
CA GLY A 19 -5.35 -5.24 12.76
C GLY A 19 -5.15 -4.84 11.29
N VAL A 20 -4.36 -3.80 11.00
CA VAL A 20 -4.09 -3.35 9.62
C VAL A 20 -3.19 -4.35 8.91
N SER A 21 -2.19 -4.88 9.61
CA SER A 21 -1.33 -5.97 9.12
C SER A 21 -2.13 -7.23 8.84
N CYS A 22 -3.03 -7.61 9.76
CA CYS A 22 -3.95 -8.74 9.58
C CYS A 22 -4.84 -8.56 8.33
N LEU A 23 -5.48 -7.40 8.20
CA LEU A 23 -6.30 -7.05 7.04
C LEU A 23 -5.49 -7.08 5.75
N SER A 24 -4.26 -6.56 5.75
CA SER A 24 -3.39 -6.56 4.57
C SER A 24 -3.06 -7.98 4.11
N ARG A 25 -2.84 -8.92 5.04
CA ARG A 25 -2.65 -10.35 4.73
C ARG A 25 -3.91 -11.02 4.19
N GLN A 26 -5.11 -10.53 4.54
CA GLN A 26 -6.37 -11.04 4.00
C GLN A 26 -6.69 -10.44 2.62
N ILE A 27 -6.33 -9.18 2.39
CA ILE A 27 -6.57 -8.49 1.11
C ILE A 27 -5.63 -9.02 0.02
N ALA A 28 -4.32 -9.12 0.31
CA ALA A 28 -3.33 -9.41 -0.74
C ALA A 28 -3.65 -10.67 -1.58
N PRO A 29 -4.06 -11.82 -1.00
CA PRO A 29 -4.33 -13.04 -1.76
C PRO A 29 -5.57 -13.00 -2.66
N VAL A 30 -6.51 -12.06 -2.43
CA VAL A 30 -7.74 -11.96 -3.23
C VAL A 30 -7.63 -10.95 -4.37
N LEU A 31 -6.50 -10.24 -4.47
CA LEU A 31 -6.29 -9.25 -5.53
C LEU A 31 -5.92 -9.94 -6.85
N PRO A 32 -6.33 -9.36 -7.99
CA PRO A 32 -5.90 -9.83 -9.30
C PRO A 32 -4.37 -9.90 -9.42
N GLU A 33 -3.85 -11.09 -9.73
CA GLU A 33 -2.43 -11.34 -9.98
C GLU A 33 -1.98 -10.78 -11.34
N PRO A 34 -0.70 -10.37 -11.51
CA PRO A 34 0.35 -10.35 -10.48
C PRO A 34 0.16 -9.22 -9.46
N VAL A 35 0.28 -9.53 -8.16
CA VAL A 35 0.13 -8.56 -7.05
C VAL A 35 1.48 -8.03 -6.56
N ILE A 36 1.56 -6.72 -6.37
CA ILE A 36 2.66 -6.05 -5.66
C ILE A 36 2.15 -5.51 -4.33
N VAL A 37 2.83 -5.83 -3.24
CA VAL A 37 2.56 -5.23 -1.92
C VAL A 37 3.65 -4.21 -1.60
N LEU A 38 3.27 -2.95 -1.45
CA LEU A 38 4.16 -1.88 -1.05
C LEU A 38 3.91 -1.54 0.43
N SER A 39 4.84 -1.94 1.29
CA SER A 39 4.78 -1.74 2.74
C SER A 39 5.64 -0.55 3.18
N LEU A 40 5.14 0.24 4.13
CA LEU A 40 5.90 1.37 4.67
C LEU A 40 6.93 0.93 5.71
N HIS A 41 6.53 0.20 6.76
CA HIS A 41 7.38 -0.04 7.93
C HIS A 41 7.96 -1.44 8.05
N ASP A 42 7.45 -2.44 7.31
CA ASP A 42 7.98 -3.81 7.40
C ASP A 42 9.49 -3.87 7.14
N ASP A 43 10.19 -4.83 7.76
CA ASP A 43 11.59 -5.10 7.44
C ASP A 43 11.73 -5.51 5.96
N PRO A 44 12.63 -4.90 5.17
CA PRO A 44 12.87 -5.27 3.78
C PRO A 44 13.43 -6.69 3.58
N VAL A 45 14.08 -7.28 4.59
CA VAL A 45 14.77 -8.59 4.48
C VAL A 45 13.81 -9.77 4.68
N HIS A 46 12.70 -9.56 5.39
CA HIS A 46 11.82 -10.66 5.77
C HIS A 46 10.91 -11.11 4.61
N PRO A 47 10.98 -12.35 4.13
CA PRO A 47 10.16 -12.79 3.00
C PRO A 47 8.66 -12.83 3.36
N ILE A 48 7.80 -12.67 2.35
CA ILE A 48 6.39 -13.10 2.39
C ILE A 48 6.21 -14.27 1.42
N ASP A 49 5.09 -14.98 1.53
CA ASP A 49 4.79 -16.17 0.73
C ASP A 49 4.97 -15.98 -0.79
N SER A 50 5.29 -17.09 -1.46
CA SER A 50 5.92 -17.20 -2.78
C SER A 50 5.15 -16.62 -3.97
N GLY A 51 3.88 -16.20 -3.81
CA GLY A 51 3.07 -15.60 -4.88
C GLY A 51 3.13 -14.07 -4.95
N THR A 52 3.43 -13.39 -3.85
CA THR A 52 3.24 -11.94 -3.73
C THR A 52 4.58 -11.20 -3.73
N ARG A 53 4.79 -10.27 -4.67
CA ARG A 53 6.01 -9.45 -4.67
C ARG A 53 5.89 -8.33 -3.65
N ARG A 54 6.66 -8.38 -2.56
CA ARG A 54 6.77 -7.28 -1.60
C ARG A 54 7.87 -6.30 -1.97
N HIS A 55 7.57 -5.03 -1.78
CA HIS A 55 8.56 -3.97 -1.69
C HIS A 55 8.35 -3.25 -0.37
N SER A 56 9.38 -3.20 0.47
CA SER A 56 9.31 -2.44 1.71
C SER A 56 10.19 -1.19 1.69
N ALA A 57 9.69 -0.16 2.34
CA ALA A 57 10.41 1.06 2.63
C ALA A 57 11.15 1.05 3.97
N GLY A 58 10.95 0.05 4.85
CA GLY A 58 11.66 -0.09 6.12
C GLY A 58 11.52 1.13 7.05
N GLY A 59 10.35 1.76 7.04
CA GLY A 59 10.02 2.96 7.82
C GLY A 59 10.35 4.28 7.13
N HIS A 60 11.06 4.27 5.99
CA HIS A 60 11.50 5.49 5.32
C HIS A 60 10.46 6.02 4.31
N ARG A 61 9.78 7.12 4.66
CA ARG A 61 8.73 7.75 3.82
C ARG A 61 9.23 8.11 2.40
N LEU A 62 10.44 8.65 2.25
CA LEU A 62 11.01 8.99 0.94
C LEU A 62 11.26 7.75 0.07
N ARG A 63 11.73 6.65 0.69
CA ARG A 63 11.91 5.38 0.00
C ARG A 63 10.57 4.81 -0.44
N PHE A 64 9.53 4.93 0.38
CA PHE A 64 8.17 4.53 0.02
C PHE A 64 7.67 5.30 -1.21
N ILE A 65 7.83 6.62 -1.21
CA ILE A 65 7.47 7.46 -2.35
C ILE A 65 8.27 7.06 -3.59
N ALA A 66 9.59 6.85 -3.47
CA ALA A 66 10.43 6.44 -4.59
C ALA A 66 10.00 5.08 -5.18
N LEU A 67 9.67 4.11 -4.33
CA LEU A 67 9.13 2.82 -4.77
C LEU A 67 7.77 2.98 -5.45
N ALA A 68 6.88 3.79 -4.88
CA ALA A 68 5.58 4.09 -5.48
C ALA A 68 5.72 4.77 -6.85
N LEU A 69 6.65 5.72 -7.00
CA LEU A 69 6.94 6.38 -8.27
C LEU A 69 7.46 5.38 -9.32
N ARG A 70 8.30 4.41 -8.93
CA ARG A 70 8.75 3.35 -9.85
C ARG A 70 7.62 2.46 -10.35
N LEU A 71 6.57 2.27 -9.55
CA LEU A 71 5.36 1.55 -9.93
C LEU A 71 4.41 2.43 -10.74
N LEU A 72 4.31 3.72 -10.40
CA LEU A 72 3.43 4.70 -11.06
C LEU A 72 3.61 4.71 -12.58
N PHE A 73 4.86 4.67 -13.07
CA PHE A 73 5.14 4.66 -14.51
C PHE A 73 4.76 3.37 -15.23
N ARG A 74 4.33 2.35 -14.49
CA ARG A 74 3.83 1.07 -15.01
C ARG A 74 2.34 0.87 -14.76
N CYS A 75 1.69 1.81 -14.05
CA CYS A 75 0.26 1.78 -13.83
C CYS A 75 -0.49 2.29 -15.07
N ASP A 76 -1.63 1.67 -15.34
CA ASP A 76 -2.57 2.02 -16.40
C ASP A 76 -4.02 1.91 -15.89
N ARG A 77 -4.99 1.94 -16.81
CA ARG A 77 -6.43 1.87 -16.49
C ARG A 77 -6.89 0.50 -15.98
N ASP A 78 -6.13 -0.55 -16.26
CA ASP A 78 -6.43 -1.92 -15.82
C ASP A 78 -5.76 -2.25 -14.48
N THR A 79 -4.98 -1.32 -13.94
CA THR A 79 -4.28 -1.48 -12.67
C THR A 79 -5.22 -1.16 -11.50
N LEU A 80 -5.38 -2.10 -10.57
CA LEU A 80 -6.09 -1.91 -9.31
C LEU A 80 -5.13 -1.51 -8.19
N ILE A 81 -5.41 -0.41 -7.49
CA ILE A 81 -4.66 0.03 -6.31
C ILE A 81 -5.57 -0.11 -5.10
N VAL A 82 -5.17 -0.89 -4.11
CA VAL A 82 -5.87 -0.97 -2.83
C VAL A 82 -5.04 -0.25 -1.78
N CYS A 83 -5.64 0.73 -1.10
CA CYS A 83 -4.98 1.52 -0.07
C CYS A 83 -5.61 1.18 1.29
N ALA A 84 -4.85 0.48 2.14
CA ALA A 84 -5.32 -0.04 3.42
C ALA A 84 -5.23 0.97 4.58
N HIS A 85 -4.74 2.20 4.33
CA HIS A 85 -4.61 3.21 5.38
C HIS A 85 -4.63 4.64 4.83
N VAL A 86 -5.29 5.57 5.54
CA VAL A 86 -5.50 6.94 5.07
C VAL A 86 -4.20 7.75 4.90
N HIS A 87 -3.21 7.52 5.77
CA HIS A 87 -1.88 8.13 5.64
C HIS A 87 -1.20 7.84 4.28
N LEU A 88 -1.55 6.74 3.60
CA LEU A 88 -1.00 6.38 2.29
C LEU A 88 -1.84 6.91 1.12
N ALA A 89 -2.99 7.56 1.40
CA ALA A 89 -3.88 8.08 0.39
C ALA A 89 -3.26 9.09 -0.59
N PRO A 90 -2.33 9.98 -0.19
CA PRO A 90 -1.64 10.85 -1.13
C PRO A 90 -0.90 10.08 -2.24
N VAL A 91 -0.27 8.96 -1.88
CA VAL A 91 0.43 8.09 -2.84
C VAL A 91 -0.56 7.36 -3.73
N ALA A 92 -1.65 6.84 -3.17
CA ALA A 92 -2.72 6.21 -3.95
C ALA A 92 -3.34 7.19 -4.96
N ARG A 93 -3.57 8.44 -4.55
CA ARG A 93 -4.12 9.50 -5.42
C ARG A 93 -3.18 9.83 -6.58
N LEU A 94 -1.86 9.81 -6.34
CA LEU A 94 -0.89 9.99 -7.42
C LEU A 94 -0.99 8.88 -8.47
N MET A 95 -1.21 7.63 -8.03
CA MET A 95 -1.45 6.50 -8.93
C MET A 95 -2.78 6.62 -9.68
N ALA A 96 -3.84 7.12 -9.04
CA ALA A 96 -5.12 7.41 -9.69
C ALA A 96 -4.97 8.39 -10.86
N TRP A 97 -4.11 9.40 -10.72
CA TRP A 97 -3.87 10.39 -11.78
C TRP A 97 -3.28 9.78 -13.05
N ARG A 98 -2.63 8.61 -12.96
CA ARG A 98 -2.15 7.84 -14.12
C ARG A 98 -3.22 6.94 -14.75
N GLY A 99 -4.44 6.93 -14.21
CA GLY A 99 -5.57 6.15 -14.71
C GLY A 99 -5.88 4.91 -13.90
N ALA A 100 -5.08 4.56 -12.88
CA ALA A 100 -5.31 3.38 -12.06
C ALA A 100 -6.60 3.51 -11.23
N ARG A 101 -7.29 2.39 -11.02
CA ARG A 101 -8.50 2.31 -10.22
C ARG A 101 -8.12 2.18 -8.75
N VAL A 102 -8.47 3.16 -7.92
CA VAL A 102 -8.11 3.17 -6.49
C VAL A 102 -9.30 2.79 -5.63
N THR A 103 -9.11 1.81 -4.74
CA THR A 103 -10.04 1.42 -3.69
C THR A 103 -9.40 1.70 -2.34
N TYR A 104 -10.08 2.44 -1.48
CA TYR A 104 -9.65 2.70 -0.11
C TYR A 104 -10.35 1.73 0.84
N VAL A 105 -9.58 1.03 1.66
CA VAL A 105 -10.09 0.19 2.76
C VAL A 105 -9.60 0.83 4.05
N LEU A 106 -10.47 1.62 4.69
CA LEU A 106 -10.12 2.41 5.87
C LEU A 106 -10.71 1.76 7.11
N CYS A 107 -9.84 1.26 7.98
CA CYS A 107 -10.21 0.67 9.27
C CYS A 107 -9.63 1.53 10.40
N GLY A 108 -10.50 2.10 11.25
CA GLY A 108 -10.09 2.91 12.41
C GLY A 108 -10.76 4.27 12.45
N ILE A 109 -10.64 4.96 13.60
CA ILE A 109 -11.24 6.27 13.92
C ILE A 109 -10.78 7.42 12.99
N GLU A 110 -9.66 7.24 12.30
CA GLU A 110 -9.02 8.26 11.46
C GLU A 110 -9.88 8.71 10.26
N SER A 111 -10.88 7.92 9.88
CA SER A 111 -11.86 8.26 8.85
C SER A 111 -13.19 8.81 9.39
N TRP A 112 -13.46 8.68 10.70
CA TRP A 112 -14.77 9.02 11.29
C TRP A 112 -14.80 10.41 11.90
N VAL A 113 -13.66 10.93 12.35
CA VAL A 113 -13.51 12.29 12.89
C VAL A 113 -12.19 12.88 12.40
N PRO A 114 -12.15 14.13 11.91
CA PRO A 114 -10.90 14.77 11.55
C PRO A 114 -9.96 14.84 12.76
N LEU A 115 -8.80 14.18 12.65
CA LEU A 115 -7.76 14.18 13.68
C LEU A 115 -7.30 15.62 13.97
N ARG A 116 -7.23 15.95 15.27
CA ARG A 116 -6.65 17.17 15.81
C ARG A 116 -5.16 17.22 15.49
N LEU A 117 -4.58 18.41 15.49
CA LEU A 117 -3.17 18.61 15.12
C LEU A 117 -2.20 17.78 15.98
N ALA A 118 -2.53 17.58 17.27
CA ALA A 118 -1.74 16.78 18.19
C ALA A 118 -1.77 15.28 17.84
N GLU A 119 -2.95 14.75 17.49
CA GLU A 119 -3.14 13.36 17.10
C GLU A 119 -2.40 13.05 15.77
N ARG A 120 -2.40 14.00 14.83
CA ARG A 120 -1.63 13.89 13.58
C ARG A 120 -0.12 13.78 13.77
N ARG A 121 0.42 14.28 14.88
CA ARG A 121 1.86 14.22 15.17
C ARG A 121 2.26 12.91 15.85
N ALA A 122 1.30 12.17 16.41
CA ALA A 122 1.54 10.89 17.07
C ALA A 122 1.55 9.69 16.09
N LEU A 123 1.17 9.92 14.83
CA LEU A 123 1.17 8.99 13.71
C LEU A 123 2.36 9.24 12.76
#